data_AF-A0A354I3A1-F1
#
_entry.id   AF-A0A354I3A1-F1
#
_cell.length_a   1.000
_cell.length_b   1.000
_cell.length_c   1.000
_cell.angle_alpha   90.00
_cell.angle_beta   90.00
_cell.angle_gamma   90.00
#
_symmetry.space_group_name_H-M   'P 1'
#
loop_
_entity.id
_entity.type
_entity.pdbx_description
1 polymer ?
#
loop_
_entity_poly.entity_id
_entity_poly.type
_entity_poly.pdbx_seq_one_letter_code
_entity_poly.pdbx_strand_id
1 'polypeptide(L)'
;MKSYLSLITISAKVHKRKNRMTLFCIIISVFLVTAVFSMADMGYRMEKEELVKKHGNWSVCLSHISQKDAELVALQSGIETTAWYDVINEEIDESYYLNDKIATFYGVEKGYLTDMMNYSLEGNYPEGDLELMLTPNAKELFKVKTGDKVTVSTPSGDAEYTVSGFCEDDGSALLYDSVGVYMNRTAFYNICELNKRKENPVYYIRFQKDANVKNVIAEIKEQYHLKDKYVLENNAVLGMEGYSNNAMFVNLYGVAAALFVLILLAGVFMIAGSLNSNIAERSQFFGMLRCIGASRKQIIRIVRLEALNWCKTAIPAGVIPGIVLTWGLCAVLRVVSTEFAQMPVFGISVIGIFCGVVVGILTVLLAAQAPAKRAARVSPAAAVSGNTGNMKNVRHAADMRFSKVETALGIHHAVSVKKNLILMVCSFALSIVMFLGFSAILDFAKSLLPSIRPYEPDFVITADGSVPAGKELVDAISRQEGVKRAYGNMCSSIALAEPDKKFDKVRVVSYDEFMLQCAEDVVVSGDMSKVYDDNRFVMT
;
A
#
# COMPACT_ATOMS: atom_id res chain seq x y z
N MET A 1 9.29 -54.52 4.68
CA MET A 1 8.98 -53.17 4.13
C MET A 1 7.50 -53.11 3.76
N LYS A 2 6.67 -52.31 4.44
CA LYS A 2 5.20 -52.30 4.22
C LYS A 2 4.73 -51.43 3.04
N SER A 3 5.58 -50.52 2.52
CA SER A 3 5.30 -49.70 1.33
C SER A 3 6.58 -49.04 0.80
N TYR A 4 6.71 -48.88 -0.53
CA TYR A 4 7.83 -48.18 -1.19
C TYR A 4 7.96 -46.71 -0.78
N LEU A 5 6.93 -46.14 -0.13
CA LEU A 5 6.95 -44.81 0.46
C LEU A 5 7.89 -44.70 1.67
N SER A 6 8.17 -45.81 2.36
CA SER A 6 9.14 -45.84 3.48
C SER A 6 10.59 -45.58 3.04
N LEU A 7 10.88 -45.69 1.73
CA LEU A 7 12.19 -45.35 1.16
C LEU A 7 12.45 -43.83 1.17
N ILE A 8 11.40 -42.99 1.23
CA ILE A 8 11.52 -41.53 1.19
C ILE A 8 12.23 -41.02 2.45
N THR A 9 11.82 -41.47 3.63
CA THR A 9 12.42 -41.07 4.92
C THR A 9 13.84 -41.61 5.09
N ILE A 10 14.13 -42.79 4.55
CA ILE A 10 15.49 -43.37 4.58
C ILE A 10 16.41 -42.58 3.64
N SER A 11 15.98 -42.32 2.40
CA SER A 11 16.68 -41.45 1.44
C SER A 11 17.00 -40.08 2.04
N ALA A 12 16.03 -39.49 2.74
CA ALA A 12 16.18 -38.19 3.39
C ALA A 12 17.35 -38.14 4.37
N LYS A 13 17.57 -39.23 5.14
CA LYS A 13 18.64 -39.34 6.15
C LYS A 13 20.03 -39.54 5.57
N VAL A 14 20.16 -40.19 4.41
CA VAL A 14 21.47 -40.52 3.80
C VAL A 14 22.06 -39.31 3.07
N HIS A 15 21.25 -38.40 2.51
CA HIS A 15 21.73 -37.28 1.67
C HIS A 15 21.47 -35.90 2.30
N LYS A 16 21.84 -35.72 3.57
CA LYS A 16 21.50 -34.54 4.39
C LYS A 16 21.88 -33.19 3.76
N ARG A 17 23.10 -33.05 3.23
CA ARG A 17 23.60 -31.74 2.72
C ARG A 17 22.78 -31.21 1.54
N LYS A 18 22.38 -32.08 0.62
CA LYS A 18 21.62 -31.69 -0.58
C LYS A 18 20.13 -31.57 -0.33
N ASN A 19 19.61 -32.42 0.54
CA ASN A 19 18.25 -32.29 1.02
C ASN A 19 18.05 -30.97 1.77
N ARG A 20 19.05 -30.51 2.53
CA ARG A 20 19.09 -29.16 3.12
C ARG A 20 19.05 -28.06 2.06
N MET A 21 19.76 -28.22 0.94
CA MET A 21 19.73 -27.24 -0.16
C MET A 21 18.33 -27.14 -0.79
N THR A 22 17.70 -28.28 -1.12
CA THR A 22 16.34 -28.28 -1.67
C THR A 22 15.33 -27.71 -0.67
N LEU A 23 15.43 -28.11 0.61
CA LEU A 23 14.61 -27.57 1.68
C LEU A 23 14.76 -26.05 1.80
N PHE A 24 15.99 -25.53 1.74
CA PHE A 24 16.28 -24.10 1.80
C PHE A 24 15.70 -23.33 0.61
N CYS A 25 15.78 -23.86 -0.62
CA CYS A 25 15.12 -23.24 -1.79
C CYS A 25 13.61 -23.13 -1.59
N ILE A 26 12.97 -24.16 -1.03
CA ILE A 26 11.52 -24.15 -0.77
C ILE A 26 11.20 -23.13 0.34
N ILE A 27 11.99 -23.12 1.43
CA ILE A 27 11.85 -22.15 2.53
C ILE A 27 11.92 -20.73 2.00
N ILE A 28 12.96 -20.38 1.22
CA ILE A 28 13.12 -19.04 0.64
C ILE A 28 11.95 -18.69 -0.27
N SER A 29 11.51 -19.61 -1.13
CA SER A 29 10.40 -19.34 -2.04
C SER A 29 9.10 -19.07 -1.28
N VAL A 30 8.80 -19.82 -0.22
CA VAL A 30 7.61 -19.60 0.62
C VAL A 30 7.75 -18.30 1.41
N PHE A 31 8.90 -18.09 2.04
CA PHE A 31 9.25 -16.88 2.77
C PHE A 31 9.02 -15.62 1.93
N LEU A 32 9.56 -15.60 0.71
CA LEU A 32 9.49 -14.43 -0.15
C LEU A 32 8.06 -14.17 -0.63
N VAL A 33 7.32 -15.22 -1.00
CA VAL A 33 5.90 -15.07 -1.36
C VAL A 33 5.10 -14.56 -0.17
N THR A 34 5.25 -15.17 1.01
CA THR A 34 4.54 -14.72 2.22
C THR A 34 4.86 -13.26 2.52
N ALA A 35 6.14 -12.88 2.57
CA ALA A 35 6.54 -11.51 2.87
C ALA A 35 5.96 -10.49 1.87
N VAL A 36 6.00 -10.78 0.57
CA VAL A 36 5.50 -9.87 -0.48
C VAL A 36 4.00 -9.69 -0.38
N PHE A 37 3.22 -10.77 -0.29
CA PHE A 37 1.75 -10.66 -0.19
C PHE A 37 1.30 -10.11 1.16
N SER A 38 2.01 -10.45 2.25
CA SER A 38 1.74 -9.86 3.56
C SER A 38 1.99 -8.35 3.54
N MET A 39 3.09 -7.89 2.92
CA MET A 39 3.37 -6.47 2.82
C MET A 39 2.35 -5.74 1.94
N ALA A 40 1.91 -6.34 0.83
CA ALA A 40 0.86 -5.78 -0.01
C ALA A 40 -0.48 -5.64 0.74
N ASP A 41 -0.86 -6.63 1.54
CA ASP A 41 -2.06 -6.57 2.40
C ASP A 41 -1.93 -5.49 3.49
N MET A 42 -0.75 -5.36 4.12
CA MET A 42 -0.52 -4.29 5.11
C MET A 42 -0.58 -2.90 4.47
N GLY A 43 0.01 -2.73 3.29
CA GLY A 43 -0.09 -1.48 2.52
C GLY A 43 -1.53 -1.14 2.13
N TYR A 44 -2.31 -2.14 1.68
CA TYR A 44 -3.73 -1.95 1.38
C TYR A 44 -4.54 -1.51 2.60
N ARG A 45 -4.31 -2.15 3.76
CA ARG A 45 -5.00 -1.79 5.01
C ARG A 45 -4.65 -0.38 5.48
N MET A 46 -3.39 -0.02 5.42
CA MET A 46 -2.91 1.32 5.77
C MET A 46 -3.55 2.38 4.87
N GLU A 47 -3.49 2.20 3.55
CA GLU A 47 -4.08 3.15 2.60
C GLU A 47 -5.61 3.23 2.82
N LYS A 48 -6.28 2.10 3.12
CA LYS A 48 -7.71 2.10 3.44
C LYS A 48 -8.01 2.93 4.68
N GLU A 49 -7.24 2.75 5.74
CA GLU A 49 -7.40 3.50 6.98
C GLU A 49 -7.14 4.99 6.79
N GLU A 50 -6.17 5.35 5.95
CA GLU A 50 -5.88 6.72 5.58
C GLU A 50 -7.00 7.38 4.76
N LEU A 51 -7.52 6.69 3.73
CA LEU A 51 -8.65 7.21 2.95
C LEU A 51 -9.91 7.34 3.78
N VAL A 52 -10.19 6.38 4.66
CA VAL A 52 -11.32 6.48 5.60
C VAL A 52 -11.15 7.66 6.53
N LYS A 53 -9.93 7.93 7.01
CA LYS A 53 -9.66 9.11 7.85
C LYS A 53 -9.83 10.43 7.09
N LYS A 54 -9.42 10.49 5.82
CA LYS A 54 -9.47 11.72 5.00
C LYS A 54 -10.83 11.99 4.38
N HIS A 55 -11.59 10.96 4.02
CA HIS A 55 -12.81 11.08 3.22
C HIS A 55 -14.04 10.49 3.91
N GLY A 56 -13.90 9.97 5.13
CA GLY A 56 -14.93 9.17 5.79
C GLY A 56 -15.03 7.76 5.19
N ASN A 57 -15.80 6.92 5.88
CA ASN A 57 -16.14 5.53 5.57
C ASN A 57 -17.51 5.36 4.89
N TRP A 58 -18.18 6.44 4.52
CA TRP A 58 -19.46 6.40 3.83
C TRP A 58 -19.29 6.09 2.34
N SER A 59 -20.30 5.47 1.74
CA SER A 59 -20.27 5.07 0.33
C SER A 59 -20.88 6.13 -0.58
N VAL A 60 -22.08 6.58 -0.23
CA VAL A 60 -22.87 7.56 -1.00
C VAL A 60 -23.58 8.49 -0.04
N CYS A 61 -23.71 9.76 -0.42
CA CYS A 61 -24.61 10.67 0.25
C CYS A 61 -25.66 11.23 -0.73
N LEU A 62 -26.89 11.32 -0.25
CA LEU A 62 -28.06 11.78 -1.00
C LEU A 62 -28.54 13.12 -0.42
N SER A 63 -28.66 14.12 -1.27
CA SER A 63 -29.27 15.41 -0.93
C SER A 63 -30.71 15.47 -1.45
N HIS A 64 -31.55 16.30 -0.85
CA HIS A 64 -32.95 16.50 -1.28
C HIS A 64 -33.83 15.24 -1.27
N ILE A 65 -33.54 14.27 -0.39
CA ILE A 65 -34.40 13.11 -0.16
C ILE A 65 -35.35 13.38 1.02
N SER A 66 -36.61 12.93 0.93
CA SER A 66 -37.56 13.08 2.02
C SER A 66 -37.26 12.09 3.15
N GLN A 67 -37.63 12.43 4.39
CA GLN A 67 -37.41 11.54 5.54
C GLN A 67 -38.07 10.17 5.35
N LYS A 68 -39.28 10.13 4.78
CA LYS A 68 -40.00 8.89 4.49
C LYS A 68 -39.27 8.03 3.45
N ASP A 69 -38.73 8.66 2.42
CA ASP A 69 -38.00 7.96 1.37
C ASP A 69 -36.67 7.41 1.89
N ALA A 70 -35.96 8.18 2.72
CA ALA A 70 -34.72 7.74 3.36
C ALA A 70 -34.90 6.54 4.29
N GLU A 71 -36.01 6.49 5.04
CA GLU A 71 -36.39 5.33 5.86
C GLU A 71 -36.63 4.08 5.00
N LEU A 72 -37.25 4.23 3.83
CA LEU A 72 -37.44 3.13 2.88
C LEU A 72 -36.10 2.69 2.24
N VAL A 73 -35.22 3.65 1.95
CA VAL A 73 -33.86 3.34 1.47
C VAL A 73 -33.11 2.53 2.53
N ALA A 74 -33.19 2.89 3.82
CA ALA A 74 -32.52 2.14 4.89
C ALA A 74 -32.92 0.65 4.95
N LEU A 75 -34.12 0.30 4.47
CA LEU A 75 -34.64 -1.06 4.46
C LEU A 75 -34.23 -1.87 3.22
N GLN A 76 -33.60 -1.26 2.21
CA GLN A 76 -33.17 -1.97 1.01
C GLN A 76 -32.04 -2.97 1.30
N SER A 77 -32.06 -4.09 0.59
CA SER A 77 -31.01 -5.11 0.70
C SER A 77 -29.67 -4.58 0.23
N GLY A 78 -28.62 -4.74 1.05
CA GLY A 78 -27.26 -4.34 0.71
C GLY A 78 -26.83 -3.02 1.36
N ILE A 79 -27.70 -2.33 2.10
CA ILE A 79 -27.31 -1.22 2.98
C ILE A 79 -26.92 -1.76 4.35
N GLU A 80 -25.78 -1.31 4.87
CA GLU A 80 -25.24 -1.70 6.18
C GLU A 80 -25.75 -0.77 7.27
N THR A 81 -25.59 0.54 7.04
CA THR A 81 -25.97 1.59 7.98
C THR A 81 -26.25 2.88 7.20
N THR A 82 -27.03 3.76 7.81
CA THR A 82 -27.38 5.08 7.28
C THR A 82 -27.33 6.10 8.41
N ALA A 83 -27.13 7.36 8.03
CA ALA A 83 -27.12 8.44 9.01
C ALA A 83 -27.46 9.77 8.35
N TRP A 84 -28.16 10.61 9.09
CA TRP A 84 -28.41 12.00 8.69
C TRP A 84 -27.33 12.94 9.20
N TYR A 85 -27.06 13.94 8.37
CA TYR A 85 -26.14 15.04 8.61
C TYR A 85 -26.74 16.33 8.10
N ASP A 86 -26.52 17.43 8.83
CA ASP A 86 -26.93 18.77 8.45
C ASP A 86 -25.96 19.76 9.06
N VAL A 87 -25.78 20.91 8.40
CA VAL A 87 -24.80 21.91 8.82
C VAL A 87 -25.30 23.32 8.52
N ILE A 88 -25.02 24.25 9.42
CA ILE A 88 -25.16 25.70 9.20
C ILE A 88 -23.86 26.42 9.56
N ASN A 89 -23.65 27.57 8.92
CA ASN A 89 -22.44 28.39 9.08
C ASN A 89 -21.14 27.64 8.70
N GLU A 90 -21.19 26.83 7.64
CA GLU A 90 -20.02 26.12 7.10
C GLU A 90 -19.02 27.09 6.45
N GLU A 91 -19.51 28.16 5.81
CA GLU A 91 -18.68 29.21 5.20
C GLU A 91 -18.22 30.28 6.20
N ILE A 92 -18.69 30.22 7.47
CA ILE A 92 -18.27 31.11 8.57
C ILE A 92 -18.57 32.58 8.24
N ASP A 93 -19.65 32.80 7.48
CA ASP A 93 -20.13 34.10 7.04
C ASP A 93 -21.25 34.66 7.94
N GLU A 94 -21.70 33.88 8.93
CA GLU A 94 -22.84 34.20 9.78
C GLU A 94 -22.49 34.36 11.25
N SER A 95 -23.38 35.06 11.97
CA SER A 95 -23.21 35.40 13.39
C SER A 95 -23.60 34.25 14.33
N TYR A 96 -22.93 33.11 14.17
CA TYR A 96 -23.05 31.96 15.06
C TYR A 96 -21.76 31.78 15.86
N TYR A 97 -21.87 31.84 17.18
CA TYR A 97 -20.72 31.82 18.07
C TYR A 97 -20.89 30.79 19.18
N LEU A 98 -19.76 30.24 19.60
CA LEU A 98 -19.62 29.54 20.86
C LEU A 98 -18.77 30.43 21.78
N ASN A 99 -19.39 30.96 22.84
CA ASN A 99 -18.86 32.07 23.62
C ASN A 99 -18.46 33.24 22.68
N ASP A 100 -17.16 33.49 22.50
CA ASP A 100 -16.63 34.60 21.70
C ASP A 100 -15.98 34.16 20.36
N LYS A 101 -16.05 32.88 19.98
CA LYS A 101 -15.47 32.38 18.71
C LYS A 101 -16.55 31.94 17.75
N ILE A 102 -16.29 32.13 16.45
CA ILE A 102 -17.20 31.67 15.40
C ILE A 102 -17.30 30.15 15.47
N ALA A 103 -18.51 29.64 15.32
CA ALA A 103 -18.80 28.23 15.42
C ALA A 103 -19.63 27.73 14.24
N THR A 104 -19.30 26.53 13.79
CA THR A 104 -20.06 25.79 12.77
C THR A 104 -20.91 24.77 13.49
N PHE A 105 -22.20 24.72 13.16
CA PHE A 105 -23.17 23.91 13.87
C PHE A 105 -23.55 22.71 13.01
N TYR A 106 -23.50 21.52 13.59
CA TYR A 106 -23.78 20.26 12.91
C TYR A 106 -24.93 19.52 13.60
N GLY A 107 -25.99 19.24 12.85
CA GLY A 107 -27.11 18.40 13.27
C GLY A 107 -26.91 16.97 12.76
N VAL A 108 -26.45 16.07 13.62
CA VAL A 108 -25.97 14.76 13.18
C VAL A 108 -26.63 13.63 13.96
N GLU A 109 -26.81 12.48 13.32
CA GLU A 109 -27.12 11.23 14.01
C GLU A 109 -25.86 10.57 14.54
N LYS A 110 -25.97 9.78 15.61
CA LYS A 110 -24.82 9.07 16.21
C LYS A 110 -24.04 8.24 15.18
N GLY A 111 -24.76 7.54 14.29
CA GLY A 111 -24.17 6.73 13.21
C GLY A 111 -23.35 7.54 12.21
N TYR A 112 -23.60 8.84 12.07
CA TYR A 112 -22.77 9.70 11.21
C TYR A 112 -21.37 9.82 11.79
N LEU A 113 -21.25 10.11 13.08
CA LEU A 113 -19.96 10.26 13.74
C LEU A 113 -19.20 8.92 13.82
N THR A 114 -19.88 7.83 14.20
CA THR A 114 -19.21 6.54 14.45
C THR A 114 -19.05 5.68 13.21
N ASP A 115 -20.04 5.61 12.33
CA ASP A 115 -20.08 4.61 11.26
C ASP A 115 -19.72 5.20 9.89
N MET A 116 -20.11 6.46 9.66
CA MET A 116 -19.84 7.20 8.41
C MET A 116 -18.49 7.89 8.44
N MET A 117 -18.18 8.65 9.49
CA MET A 117 -16.91 9.37 9.58
C MET A 117 -15.85 8.61 10.39
N ASN A 118 -16.28 7.68 11.25
CA ASN A 118 -15.41 6.89 12.12
C ASN A 118 -14.54 7.77 13.03
N TYR A 119 -15.13 8.84 13.56
CA TYR A 119 -14.48 9.77 14.48
C TYR A 119 -14.25 9.13 15.85
N SER A 120 -13.10 9.47 16.44
CA SER A 120 -12.87 9.20 17.85
C SER A 120 -13.77 10.08 18.72
N LEU A 121 -14.58 9.46 19.58
CA LEU A 121 -15.46 10.14 20.52
C LEU A 121 -14.90 10.06 21.95
N GLU A 122 -14.83 11.19 22.61
CA GLU A 122 -14.57 11.31 24.05
C GLU A 122 -15.84 11.79 24.75
N GLY A 123 -16.32 11.04 25.75
CA GLY A 123 -17.62 11.33 26.38
C GLY A 123 -18.78 10.66 25.62
N ASN A 124 -19.96 11.28 25.67
CA ASN A 124 -21.18 10.71 25.10
C ASN A 124 -21.73 11.57 23.96
N TYR A 125 -22.34 10.91 22.97
CA TYR A 125 -23.17 11.57 21.97
C TYR A 125 -24.29 12.37 22.67
N PRO A 126 -24.59 13.61 22.25
CA PRO A 126 -25.57 14.46 22.92
C PRO A 126 -26.97 13.93 22.64
N GLU A 127 -27.57 13.23 23.60
CA GLU A 127 -28.93 12.71 23.45
C GLU A 127 -29.97 13.76 23.80
N GLY A 128 -29.64 14.67 24.73
CA GLY A 128 -30.53 15.76 25.15
C GLY A 128 -30.51 16.99 24.23
N ASP A 129 -31.62 17.72 24.19
CA ASP A 129 -31.77 18.93 23.36
C ASP A 129 -30.89 20.12 23.79
N LEU A 130 -30.32 20.05 25.00
CA LEU A 130 -29.41 21.06 25.58
C LEU A 130 -28.00 20.48 25.80
N GLU A 131 -27.67 19.40 25.11
CA GLU A 131 -26.34 18.80 25.11
C GLU A 131 -25.66 19.03 23.76
N LEU A 132 -24.33 19.17 23.78
CA LEU A 132 -23.53 19.28 22.57
C LEU A 132 -22.16 18.62 22.74
N MET A 133 -21.58 18.21 21.61
CA MET A 133 -20.18 17.82 21.51
C MET A 133 -19.40 18.90 20.77
N LEU A 134 -18.14 19.06 21.16
CA LEU A 134 -17.25 20.06 20.60
C LEU A 134 -16.06 19.43 19.90
N THR A 135 -15.48 20.16 18.95
CA THR A 135 -14.18 19.81 18.38
C THR A 135 -13.05 19.93 19.42
N PRO A 136 -11.94 19.20 19.29
CA PRO A 136 -10.94 19.10 20.36
C PRO A 136 -10.23 20.44 20.66
N ASN A 137 -10.14 21.34 19.67
CA ASN A 137 -9.60 22.69 19.82
C ASN A 137 -10.35 23.52 20.89
N ALA A 138 -11.63 23.24 21.13
CA ALA A 138 -12.42 23.91 22.17
C ALA A 138 -11.84 23.73 23.58
N LYS A 139 -11.16 22.60 23.85
CA LYS A 139 -10.48 22.35 25.13
C LYS A 139 -9.36 23.34 25.39
N GLU A 140 -8.62 23.69 24.36
CA GLU A 140 -7.50 24.61 24.47
C GLU A 140 -7.98 26.06 24.50
N LEU A 141 -8.96 26.39 23.64
CA LEU A 141 -9.52 27.74 23.52
C LEU A 141 -10.30 28.17 24.77
N PHE A 142 -11.14 27.29 25.30
CA PHE A 142 -12.06 27.64 26.39
C PHE A 142 -11.77 26.95 27.72
N LYS A 143 -10.82 26.00 27.76
CA LYS A 143 -10.49 25.20 28.96
C LYS A 143 -11.67 24.43 29.54
N VAL A 144 -12.60 24.04 28.67
CA VAL A 144 -13.83 23.31 29.02
C VAL A 144 -13.60 21.80 29.09
N LYS A 145 -14.39 21.12 29.91
CA LYS A 145 -14.44 19.67 30.09
C LYS A 145 -15.86 19.14 29.89
N THR A 146 -16.00 17.82 29.85
CA THR A 146 -17.31 17.17 29.84
C THR A 146 -18.09 17.51 31.11
N GLY A 147 -19.35 17.90 30.94
CA GLY A 147 -20.26 18.37 31.98
C GLY A 147 -20.25 19.89 32.19
N ASP A 148 -19.30 20.62 31.61
CA ASP A 148 -19.28 22.09 31.71
C ASP A 148 -20.39 22.72 30.85
N LYS A 149 -20.77 23.94 31.20
CA LYS A 149 -21.71 24.74 30.42
C LYS A 149 -20.99 25.69 29.48
N VAL A 150 -21.53 25.85 28.29
CA VAL A 150 -21.05 26.80 27.26
C VAL A 150 -22.22 27.60 26.72
N THR A 151 -21.96 28.84 26.31
CA THR A 151 -22.97 29.71 25.73
C THR A 151 -22.92 29.61 24.21
N VAL A 152 -24.03 29.23 23.61
CA VAL A 152 -24.26 29.25 22.17
C VAL A 152 -24.99 30.55 21.85
N SER A 153 -24.35 31.41 21.07
CA SER A 153 -24.88 32.70 20.64
C SER A 153 -25.27 32.62 19.18
N THR A 154 -26.57 32.77 18.91
CA THR A 154 -27.15 32.77 17.56
C THR A 154 -27.84 34.11 17.29
N PRO A 155 -28.19 34.43 16.02
CA PRO A 155 -28.92 35.66 15.72
C PRO A 155 -30.26 35.84 16.48
N SER A 156 -30.88 34.75 16.94
CA SER A 156 -32.12 34.78 17.73
C SER A 156 -31.91 35.01 19.23
N GLY A 157 -30.66 34.91 19.72
CA GLY A 157 -30.32 35.04 21.13
C GLY A 157 -29.33 33.97 21.61
N ASP A 158 -29.01 34.08 22.90
CA ASP A 158 -28.06 33.20 23.59
C ASP A 158 -28.77 32.07 24.34
N ALA A 159 -28.17 30.89 24.34
CA ALA A 159 -28.64 29.73 25.09
C ALA A 159 -27.47 28.97 25.73
N GLU A 160 -27.70 28.41 26.92
CA GLU A 160 -26.72 27.57 27.61
C GLU A 160 -26.88 26.10 27.21
N TYR A 161 -25.77 25.47 26.84
CA TYR A 161 -25.68 24.05 26.54
C TYR A 161 -24.65 23.36 27.43
N THR A 162 -24.83 22.07 27.66
CA THR A 162 -23.90 21.23 28.43
C THR A 162 -23.00 20.46 27.47
N VAL A 163 -21.69 20.48 27.72
CA VAL A 163 -20.71 19.74 26.93
C VAL A 163 -20.79 18.26 27.29
N SER A 164 -21.35 17.43 26.40
CA SER A 164 -21.48 15.98 26.60
C SER A 164 -20.21 15.22 26.24
N GLY A 165 -19.37 15.81 25.38
CA GLY A 165 -18.19 15.15 24.85
C GLY A 165 -17.40 16.00 23.84
N PHE A 166 -16.37 15.37 23.28
CA PHE A 166 -15.56 15.91 22.20
C PHE A 166 -15.43 14.88 21.08
N CYS A 167 -15.48 15.31 19.83
CA CYS A 167 -15.28 14.44 18.68
C CYS A 167 -14.28 15.06 17.71
N GLU A 168 -13.57 14.21 16.96
CA GLU A 168 -12.77 14.66 15.82
C GLU A 168 -13.65 15.36 14.76
N ASP A 169 -13.02 16.18 13.93
CA ASP A 169 -13.65 17.00 12.90
C ASP A 169 -13.11 16.63 11.51
N ASP A 170 -13.88 16.89 10.45
CA ASP A 170 -13.46 16.70 9.04
C ASP A 170 -12.47 17.77 8.58
N GLY A 171 -12.16 18.74 9.45
CA GLY A 171 -11.21 19.79 9.17
C GLY A 171 -11.84 21.08 8.64
N SER A 172 -13.16 21.10 8.41
CA SER A 172 -13.86 22.34 8.04
C SER A 172 -13.73 23.40 9.14
N ALA A 173 -13.86 23.04 10.43
CA ALA A 173 -13.68 24.00 11.51
C ALA A 173 -12.20 24.34 11.77
N LEU A 174 -11.29 23.37 11.55
CA LEU A 174 -9.83 23.58 11.66
C LEU A 174 -9.28 24.54 10.60
N LEU A 175 -9.85 24.56 9.39
CA LEU A 175 -9.39 25.42 8.29
C LEU A 175 -9.59 26.91 8.57
N TYR A 176 -10.52 27.27 9.45
CA TYR A 176 -10.96 28.65 9.66
C TYR A 176 -10.85 29.14 11.12
N ASP A 177 -10.08 28.45 11.97
CA ASP A 177 -9.98 28.74 13.42
C ASP A 177 -11.37 28.82 14.12
N SER A 178 -12.33 28.03 13.64
CA SER A 178 -13.68 27.95 14.20
C SER A 178 -13.81 26.71 15.10
N VAL A 179 -14.89 26.68 15.87
CA VAL A 179 -15.23 25.52 16.72
C VAL A 179 -16.43 24.80 16.15
N GLY A 180 -16.29 23.50 15.90
CA GLY A 180 -17.40 22.67 15.48
C GLY A 180 -18.28 22.28 16.68
N VAL A 181 -19.57 22.49 16.54
CA VAL A 181 -20.60 22.20 17.55
C VAL A 181 -21.51 21.12 17.00
N TYR A 182 -21.38 19.90 17.49
CA TYR A 182 -22.20 18.76 17.11
C TYR A 182 -23.34 18.56 18.10
N MET A 183 -24.55 18.42 17.59
CA MET A 183 -25.75 18.22 18.39
C MET A 183 -26.67 17.20 17.74
N ASN A 184 -27.65 16.71 18.50
CA ASN A 184 -28.70 15.90 17.92
C ASN A 184 -29.53 16.72 16.92
N ARG A 185 -30.23 16.03 16.02
CA ARG A 185 -31.01 16.69 14.97
C ARG A 185 -32.16 17.53 15.51
N THR A 186 -32.77 17.15 16.63
CA THR A 186 -33.88 17.88 17.23
C THR A 186 -33.42 19.26 17.74
N ALA A 187 -32.31 19.29 18.50
CA ALA A 187 -31.66 20.52 18.96
C ALA A 187 -31.25 21.42 17.80
N PHE A 188 -30.67 20.82 16.75
CA PHE A 188 -30.26 21.55 15.55
C PHE A 188 -31.44 22.20 14.83
N TYR A 189 -32.53 21.46 14.60
CA TYR A 189 -33.72 22.00 13.94
C TYR A 189 -34.42 23.08 14.75
N ASN A 190 -34.39 22.98 16.09
CA ASN A 190 -34.86 24.06 16.94
C ASN A 190 -34.06 25.37 16.72
N ILE A 191 -32.73 25.28 16.59
CA ILE A 191 -31.89 26.45 16.28
C ILE A 191 -32.22 27.00 14.88
N CYS A 192 -32.36 26.14 13.88
CA CYS A 192 -32.73 26.55 12.52
C CYS A 192 -34.08 27.26 12.48
N GLU A 193 -35.10 26.71 13.16
CA GLU A 193 -36.45 27.30 13.21
C GLU A 193 -36.44 28.68 13.90
N LEU A 194 -35.77 28.80 15.05
CA LEU A 194 -35.65 30.07 15.78
C LEU A 194 -34.95 31.17 14.96
N ASN A 195 -33.97 30.77 14.15
CA ASN A 195 -33.20 31.69 13.30
C ASN A 195 -33.76 31.84 11.88
N LYS A 196 -34.93 31.22 11.58
CA LYS A 196 -35.55 31.19 10.23
C LYS A 196 -34.58 30.73 9.14
N ARG A 197 -33.66 29.83 9.49
CA ARG A 197 -32.73 29.20 8.55
C ARG A 197 -33.35 27.96 7.97
N LYS A 198 -33.05 27.72 6.71
CA LYS A 198 -33.54 26.55 5.99
C LYS A 198 -32.53 25.41 6.19
N GLU A 199 -33.00 24.28 6.72
CA GLU A 199 -32.18 23.06 6.76
C GLU A 199 -31.83 22.54 5.37
N ASN A 200 -30.68 21.87 5.26
CA ASN A 200 -30.26 21.21 4.03
C ASN A 200 -29.73 19.80 4.36
N PRO A 201 -30.61 18.89 4.80
CA PRO A 201 -30.17 17.60 5.31
C PRO A 201 -29.61 16.73 4.20
N VAL A 202 -28.49 16.07 4.51
CA VAL A 202 -27.80 15.11 3.66
C VAL A 202 -27.88 13.74 4.31
N TYR A 203 -28.26 12.75 3.51
CA TYR A 203 -28.43 11.37 3.96
C TYR A 203 -27.27 10.50 3.52
N TYR A 204 -26.46 10.05 4.48
CA TYR A 204 -25.31 9.20 4.25
C TYR A 204 -25.69 7.73 4.29
N ILE A 205 -25.14 6.97 3.36
CA ILE A 205 -25.39 5.55 3.18
C ILE A 205 -24.04 4.84 3.10
N ARG A 206 -23.94 3.74 3.86
CA ARG A 206 -22.85 2.79 3.75
C ARG A 206 -23.39 1.44 3.31
N PHE A 207 -22.81 0.89 2.25
CA PHE A 207 -23.20 -0.41 1.72
C PHE A 207 -22.49 -1.56 2.42
N GLN A 208 -23.14 -2.73 2.40
CA GLN A 208 -22.53 -3.99 2.79
C GLN A 208 -21.46 -4.40 1.77
N LYS A 209 -20.42 -5.09 2.24
CA LYS A 209 -19.22 -5.46 1.47
C LYS A 209 -19.46 -6.27 0.18
N ASP A 210 -20.61 -6.94 0.06
CA ASP A 210 -20.96 -7.78 -1.11
C ASP A 210 -22.14 -7.20 -1.91
N ALA A 211 -22.59 -5.99 -1.59
CA ALA A 211 -23.69 -5.35 -2.30
C ALA A 211 -23.27 -4.95 -3.73
N ASN A 212 -24.21 -5.03 -4.68
CA ASN A 212 -23.98 -4.46 -6.01
C ASN A 212 -24.26 -2.96 -5.97
N VAL A 213 -23.30 -2.22 -5.42
CA VAL A 213 -23.41 -0.77 -5.14
C VAL A 213 -23.90 0.02 -6.33
N LYS A 214 -23.39 -0.25 -7.55
CA LYS A 214 -23.80 0.47 -8.76
C LYS A 214 -25.27 0.26 -9.10
N ASN A 215 -25.76 -0.98 -9.00
CA ASN A 215 -27.16 -1.28 -9.25
C ASN A 215 -28.05 -0.62 -8.19
N VAL A 216 -27.68 -0.71 -6.92
CA VAL A 216 -28.46 -0.12 -5.83
C VAL A 216 -28.52 1.40 -5.97
N ILE A 217 -27.42 2.07 -6.30
CA ILE A 217 -27.42 3.52 -6.58
C ILE A 217 -28.34 3.85 -7.76
N ALA A 218 -28.29 3.07 -8.84
CA ALA A 218 -29.16 3.28 -10.00
C ALA A 218 -30.65 3.09 -9.65
N GLU A 219 -30.97 2.06 -8.87
CA GLU A 219 -32.32 1.78 -8.38
C GLU A 219 -32.84 2.90 -7.48
N ILE A 220 -32.02 3.40 -6.54
CA ILE A 220 -32.37 4.54 -5.69
C ILE A 220 -32.61 5.80 -6.53
N LYS A 221 -31.74 6.08 -7.51
CA LYS A 221 -31.89 7.24 -8.41
C LYS A 221 -33.20 7.17 -9.20
N GLU A 222 -33.52 6.00 -9.75
CA GLU A 222 -34.73 5.79 -10.56
C GLU A 222 -36.00 5.84 -9.70
N GLN A 223 -36.03 5.08 -8.60
CA GLN A 223 -37.19 4.93 -7.73
C GLN A 223 -37.61 6.25 -7.07
N TYR A 224 -36.64 7.07 -6.65
CA TYR A 224 -36.89 8.33 -5.96
C TYR A 224 -36.70 9.57 -6.83
N HIS A 225 -36.49 9.38 -8.15
CA HIS A 225 -36.32 10.45 -9.14
C HIS A 225 -35.21 11.47 -8.77
N LEU A 226 -34.13 10.98 -8.16
CA LEU A 226 -32.99 11.82 -7.76
C LEU A 226 -32.14 12.17 -8.98
N LYS A 227 -31.78 13.46 -9.10
CA LYS A 227 -30.85 13.94 -10.14
C LYS A 227 -29.42 13.61 -9.75
N ASP A 228 -28.53 13.43 -10.72
CA ASP A 228 -27.12 13.10 -10.46
C ASP A 228 -26.40 14.10 -9.53
N LYS A 229 -26.74 15.39 -9.64
CA LYS A 229 -26.17 16.43 -8.76
C LYS A 229 -26.54 16.30 -7.26
N TYR A 230 -27.50 15.43 -6.93
CA TYR A 230 -27.94 15.17 -5.56
C TYR A 230 -27.43 13.83 -5.02
N VAL A 231 -26.61 13.12 -5.80
CA VAL A 231 -25.98 11.87 -5.39
C VAL A 231 -24.48 12.08 -5.49
N LEU A 232 -23.81 12.13 -4.35
CA LEU A 232 -22.36 12.20 -4.29
C LEU A 232 -21.83 10.83 -3.88
N GLU A 233 -20.92 10.30 -4.69
CA GLU A 233 -20.28 9.00 -4.46
C GLU A 233 -18.88 9.21 -3.88
N ASN A 234 -18.56 8.50 -2.80
CA ASN A 234 -17.22 8.48 -2.24
C ASN A 234 -16.31 7.59 -3.09
N ASN A 235 -15.81 8.15 -4.18
CA ASN A 235 -14.96 7.43 -5.14
C ASN A 235 -13.67 6.88 -4.52
N ALA A 236 -13.17 7.50 -3.44
CA ALA A 236 -11.97 7.06 -2.73
C ALA A 236 -12.22 5.70 -2.07
N VAL A 237 -13.28 5.59 -1.26
CA VAL A 237 -13.65 4.34 -0.58
C VAL A 237 -14.21 3.30 -1.55
N LEU A 238 -15.12 3.70 -2.45
CA LEU A 238 -15.71 2.79 -3.44
C LEU A 238 -14.66 2.21 -4.40
N GLY A 239 -13.59 2.97 -4.70
CA GLY A 239 -12.48 2.46 -5.50
C GLY A 239 -11.70 1.36 -4.81
N MET A 240 -11.43 1.49 -3.52
CA MET A 240 -10.74 0.47 -2.73
C MET A 240 -11.52 -0.81 -2.54
N GLU A 241 -12.83 -0.71 -2.46
CA GLU A 241 -13.72 -1.86 -2.32
C GLU A 241 -13.97 -2.57 -3.66
N GLY A 242 -13.35 -2.08 -4.74
CA GLY A 242 -13.40 -2.70 -6.06
C GLY A 242 -14.64 -2.33 -6.87
N TYR A 243 -15.42 -1.34 -6.42
CA TYR A 243 -16.60 -0.85 -7.13
C TYR A 243 -16.25 0.18 -8.21
N SER A 244 -15.10 0.86 -8.13
CA SER A 244 -14.66 1.82 -9.15
C SER A 244 -13.81 1.16 -10.26
N ASN A 245 -14.06 1.53 -11.53
CA ASN A 245 -13.25 1.14 -12.68
C ASN A 245 -12.01 2.04 -12.86
N ASN A 246 -11.47 2.58 -11.76
CA ASN A 246 -10.41 3.57 -11.86
C ASN A 246 -9.13 2.92 -12.45
N ALA A 247 -8.55 3.55 -13.48
CA ALA A 247 -7.42 3.01 -14.24
C ALA A 247 -6.18 2.77 -13.35
N MET A 248 -6.07 3.51 -12.24
CA MET A 248 -5.01 3.37 -11.24
C MET A 248 -5.01 1.98 -10.60
N PHE A 249 -6.19 1.48 -10.16
CA PHE A 249 -6.29 0.17 -9.50
C PHE A 249 -6.03 -0.98 -10.48
N VAL A 250 -6.50 -0.88 -11.73
CA VAL A 250 -6.22 -1.88 -12.78
C VAL A 250 -4.72 -2.01 -13.05
N ASN A 251 -3.99 -0.89 -13.13
CA ASN A 251 -2.54 -0.90 -13.29
C ASN A 251 -1.82 -1.52 -12.09
N LEU A 252 -2.28 -1.23 -10.87
CA LEU A 252 -1.72 -1.80 -9.64
C LEU A 252 -1.88 -3.33 -9.61
N TYR A 253 -3.07 -3.85 -9.95
CA TYR A 253 -3.29 -5.30 -10.07
C TYR A 253 -2.41 -5.93 -11.16
N GLY A 254 -2.19 -5.23 -12.29
CA GLY A 254 -1.30 -5.68 -13.36
C GLY A 254 0.15 -5.83 -12.91
N VAL A 255 0.68 -4.85 -12.17
CA VAL A 255 2.04 -4.90 -11.59
C VAL A 255 2.14 -6.03 -10.56
N ALA A 256 1.15 -6.18 -9.68
CA ALA A 256 1.12 -7.26 -8.69
C ALA A 256 1.09 -8.65 -9.35
N ALA A 257 0.32 -8.83 -10.43
CA ALA A 257 0.27 -10.06 -11.20
C ALA A 257 1.61 -10.36 -11.89
N ALA A 258 2.29 -9.35 -12.45
CA ALA A 258 3.60 -9.51 -13.05
C ALA A 258 4.66 -9.94 -12.02
N LEU A 259 4.69 -9.29 -10.84
CA LEU A 259 5.59 -9.65 -9.75
C LEU A 259 5.33 -11.07 -9.24
N PHE A 260 4.06 -11.46 -9.11
CA PHE A 260 3.67 -12.82 -8.75
C PHE A 260 4.25 -13.87 -9.70
N VAL A 261 4.07 -13.66 -11.01
CA VAL A 261 4.59 -14.58 -12.04
C VAL A 261 6.11 -14.68 -11.96
N LEU A 262 6.80 -13.56 -11.75
CA LEU A 262 8.26 -13.51 -11.63
C LEU A 262 8.74 -14.34 -10.43
N ILE A 263 8.16 -14.11 -9.25
CA ILE A 263 8.51 -14.83 -8.01
C ILE A 263 8.26 -16.33 -8.18
N LEU A 264 7.12 -16.71 -8.76
CA LEU A 264 6.77 -18.10 -9.00
C LEU A 264 7.79 -18.77 -9.93
N LEU A 265 8.13 -18.14 -11.06
CA LEU A 265 9.12 -18.68 -12.00
C LEU A 265 10.50 -18.82 -11.33
N ALA A 266 10.92 -17.83 -10.54
CA ALA A 266 12.17 -17.89 -9.78
C ALA A 266 12.22 -19.05 -8.80
N GLY A 267 11.16 -19.23 -8.00
CA GLY A 267 11.02 -20.37 -7.12
C GLY A 267 11.07 -21.70 -7.88
N VAL A 268 10.36 -21.81 -9.01
CA VAL A 268 10.31 -23.02 -9.82
C VAL A 268 11.70 -23.39 -10.34
N PHE A 269 12.43 -22.43 -10.90
CA PHE A 269 13.77 -22.69 -11.44
C PHE A 269 14.78 -23.04 -10.34
N MET A 270 14.75 -22.33 -9.21
CA MET A 270 15.65 -22.58 -8.09
C MET A 270 15.43 -23.99 -7.49
N ILE A 271 14.18 -24.39 -7.29
CA ILE A 271 13.82 -25.72 -6.77
C ILE A 271 14.13 -26.80 -7.81
N ALA A 272 13.79 -26.57 -9.08
CA ALA A 272 14.03 -27.54 -10.15
C ALA A 272 15.54 -27.80 -10.35
N GLY A 273 16.37 -26.75 -10.28
CA GLY A 273 17.82 -26.87 -10.34
C GLY A 273 18.38 -27.73 -9.20
N SER A 274 17.92 -27.48 -7.98
CA SER A 274 18.30 -28.25 -6.79
C SER A 274 17.87 -29.73 -6.89
N LEU A 275 16.61 -29.99 -7.27
CA LEU A 275 16.08 -31.34 -7.46
C LEU A 275 16.80 -32.10 -8.59
N ASN A 276 17.14 -31.42 -9.68
CA ASN A 276 17.86 -32.04 -10.80
C ASN A 276 19.28 -32.45 -10.40
N SER A 277 19.96 -31.66 -9.56
CA SER A 277 21.26 -32.03 -8.96
C SER A 277 21.11 -33.25 -8.03
N ASN A 278 20.11 -33.26 -7.16
CA ASN A 278 19.84 -34.37 -6.24
C ASN A 278 19.56 -35.69 -6.99
N ILE A 279 18.76 -35.62 -8.06
CA ILE A 279 18.42 -36.78 -8.89
C ILE A 279 19.60 -37.29 -9.71
N ALA A 280 20.46 -36.41 -10.21
CA ALA A 280 21.62 -36.80 -11.02
C ALA A 280 22.56 -37.73 -10.25
N GLU A 281 22.80 -37.44 -8.97
CA GLU A 281 23.64 -38.28 -8.10
C GLU A 281 22.95 -39.58 -7.68
N ARG A 282 21.62 -39.57 -7.54
CA ARG A 282 20.81 -40.76 -7.23
C ARG A 282 20.37 -41.54 -8.46
N SER A 283 20.96 -41.26 -9.62
CA SER A 283 20.61 -41.91 -10.88
C SER A 283 20.77 -43.44 -10.80
N GLN A 284 21.86 -43.94 -10.21
CA GLN A 284 22.07 -45.38 -9.97
C GLN A 284 20.94 -46.00 -9.13
N PHE A 285 20.49 -45.32 -8.07
CA PHE A 285 19.36 -45.78 -7.24
C PHE A 285 18.06 -45.92 -8.05
N PHE A 286 17.73 -44.91 -8.87
CA PHE A 286 16.55 -44.98 -9.74
C PHE A 286 16.70 -46.05 -10.83
N GLY A 287 17.91 -46.27 -11.32
CA GLY A 287 18.23 -47.34 -12.26
C GLY A 287 18.04 -48.74 -11.66
N MET A 288 18.51 -48.97 -10.42
CA MET A 288 18.31 -50.22 -9.68
C MET A 288 16.83 -50.50 -9.41
N LEU A 289 16.05 -49.47 -9.03
CA LEU A 289 14.59 -49.58 -8.91
C LEU A 289 13.94 -50.07 -10.21
N ARG A 290 14.43 -49.62 -11.36
CA ARG A 290 13.96 -50.11 -12.67
C ARG A 290 14.39 -51.54 -12.98
N CYS A 291 15.55 -51.99 -12.49
CA CYS A 291 15.97 -53.40 -12.61
C CYS A 291 15.03 -54.33 -11.83
N ILE A 292 14.51 -53.88 -10.68
CA ILE A 292 13.57 -54.63 -9.83
C ILE A 292 12.11 -54.53 -10.36
N GLY A 293 11.88 -53.85 -11.49
CA GLY A 293 10.58 -53.79 -12.16
C GLY A 293 9.75 -52.53 -11.87
N ALA A 294 10.33 -51.49 -11.23
CA ALA A 294 9.60 -50.24 -11.02
C ALA A 294 9.25 -49.55 -12.35
N SER A 295 7.96 -49.24 -12.52
CA SER A 295 7.47 -48.49 -13.67
C SER A 295 7.92 -47.02 -13.64
N ARG A 296 7.96 -46.38 -14.81
CA ARG A 296 8.27 -44.94 -14.93
C ARG A 296 7.29 -44.07 -14.12
N LYS A 297 6.01 -44.46 -14.06
CA LYS A 297 4.98 -43.76 -13.28
C LYS A 297 5.26 -43.85 -11.78
N GLN A 298 5.70 -45.01 -11.28
CA GLN A 298 6.07 -45.19 -9.87
C GLN A 298 7.28 -44.31 -9.50
N ILE A 299 8.30 -44.21 -10.36
CA ILE A 299 9.47 -43.35 -10.11
C ILE A 299 9.07 -41.87 -10.09
N ILE A 300 8.24 -41.41 -11.03
CA ILE A 300 7.74 -40.03 -11.03
C ILE A 300 6.97 -39.74 -9.73
N ARG A 301 6.14 -40.68 -9.29
CA ARG A 301 5.35 -40.55 -8.06
C ARG A 301 6.26 -40.48 -6.82
N ILE A 302 7.30 -41.30 -6.76
CA ILE A 302 8.28 -41.27 -5.65
C ILE A 302 8.95 -39.90 -5.56
N VAL A 303 9.47 -39.37 -6.67
CA VAL A 303 10.14 -38.05 -6.67
C VAL A 303 9.18 -36.93 -6.27
N ARG A 304 7.93 -36.95 -6.76
CA ARG A 304 6.92 -35.96 -6.38
C ARG A 304 6.54 -36.03 -4.90
N LEU A 305 6.36 -37.24 -4.37
CA LEU A 305 6.04 -37.41 -2.95
C LEU A 305 7.21 -37.07 -2.04
N GLU A 306 8.45 -37.32 -2.47
CA GLU A 306 9.64 -36.84 -1.77
C GLU A 306 9.67 -35.31 -1.71
N ALA A 307 9.45 -34.63 -2.84
CA ALA A 307 9.35 -33.18 -2.90
C ALA A 307 8.22 -32.62 -2.01
N LEU A 308 7.03 -33.20 -2.05
CA LEU A 308 5.90 -32.80 -1.22
C LEU A 308 6.13 -33.07 0.28
N ASN A 309 6.88 -34.10 0.63
CA ASN A 309 7.22 -34.36 2.02
C ASN A 309 8.08 -33.25 2.63
N TRP A 310 8.95 -32.62 1.82
CA TRP A 310 9.71 -31.45 2.26
C TRP A 310 8.82 -30.23 2.52
N CYS A 311 7.69 -30.07 1.81
CA CYS A 311 6.77 -28.96 2.04
C CYS A 311 6.24 -28.91 3.49
N LYS A 312 6.04 -30.07 4.14
CA LYS A 312 5.55 -30.14 5.52
C LYS A 312 6.43 -29.37 6.51
N THR A 313 7.75 -29.42 6.31
CA THR A 313 8.71 -28.71 7.15
C THR A 313 9.08 -27.35 6.57
N ALA A 314 9.15 -27.23 5.24
CA ALA A 314 9.57 -26.02 4.56
C ALA A 314 8.56 -24.88 4.68
N ILE A 315 7.26 -25.19 4.58
CA ILE A 315 6.21 -24.17 4.58
C ILE A 315 6.15 -23.43 5.92
N PRO A 316 6.04 -24.10 7.09
CA PRO A 316 6.09 -23.40 8.36
C PRO A 316 7.40 -22.61 8.55
N ALA A 317 8.53 -23.22 8.16
CA ALA A 317 9.84 -22.58 8.26
C ALA A 317 10.03 -21.39 7.30
N GLY A 318 9.21 -21.24 6.26
CA GLY A 318 9.19 -20.08 5.37
C GLY A 318 8.17 -19.02 5.80
N VAL A 319 6.97 -19.45 6.21
CA VAL A 319 5.89 -18.53 6.62
C VAL A 319 6.28 -17.73 7.87
N ILE A 320 6.80 -18.40 8.91
CA ILE A 320 7.18 -17.75 10.18
C ILE A 320 8.15 -16.58 9.96
N PRO A 321 9.33 -16.77 9.31
CA PRO A 321 10.23 -15.64 9.06
C PRO A 321 9.64 -14.62 8.08
N GLY A 322 8.70 -15.02 7.20
CA GLY A 322 8.00 -14.10 6.30
C GLY A 322 7.16 -13.09 7.09
N ILE A 323 6.39 -13.57 8.07
CA ILE A 323 5.60 -12.73 8.98
C ILE A 323 6.50 -11.82 9.81
N VAL A 324 7.57 -12.36 10.40
CA VAL A 324 8.51 -11.58 11.22
C VAL A 324 9.20 -10.49 10.39
N LEU A 325 9.56 -10.79 9.14
CA LEU A 325 10.10 -9.78 8.23
C LEU A 325 9.06 -8.68 7.96
N THR A 326 7.81 -9.03 7.68
CA THR A 326 6.74 -8.05 7.47
C THR A 326 6.59 -7.12 8.67
N TRP A 327 6.59 -7.65 9.90
CA TRP A 327 6.55 -6.81 11.11
C TRP A 327 7.74 -5.85 11.19
N GLY A 328 8.95 -6.35 10.91
CA GLY A 328 10.16 -5.52 10.89
C GLY A 328 10.08 -4.41 9.83
N LEU A 329 9.61 -4.73 8.63
CA LEU A 329 9.45 -3.75 7.54
C LEU A 329 8.36 -2.71 7.87
N CYS A 330 7.21 -3.13 8.40
CA CYS A 330 6.16 -2.22 8.84
C CYS A 330 6.64 -1.29 9.95
N ALA A 331 7.42 -1.80 10.91
CA ALA A 331 8.02 -0.98 11.97
C ALA A 331 9.00 0.06 11.41
N VAL A 332 9.87 -0.35 10.48
CA VAL A 332 10.83 0.56 9.84
C VAL A 332 10.11 1.64 9.04
N LEU A 333 9.12 1.27 8.21
CA LEU A 333 8.38 2.23 7.40
C LEU A 333 7.66 3.28 8.25
N ARG A 334 7.05 2.85 9.37
CA ARG A 334 6.37 3.75 10.32
C ARG A 334 7.32 4.76 10.98
N VAL A 335 8.60 4.41 11.15
CA VAL A 335 9.62 5.32 11.71
C VAL A 335 10.19 6.25 10.65
N VAL A 336 10.27 5.80 9.39
CA VAL A 336 10.91 6.56 8.30
C VAL A 336 10.03 7.70 7.79
N SER A 337 8.70 7.56 7.79
CA SER A 337 7.81 8.61 7.32
C SER A 337 6.49 8.67 8.12
N THR A 338 6.02 9.89 8.35
CA THR A 338 4.71 10.20 8.95
C THR A 338 3.56 9.70 8.08
N GLU A 339 3.75 9.59 6.76
CA GLU A 339 2.76 9.03 5.83
C GLU A 339 2.44 7.56 6.17
N PHE A 340 3.39 6.81 6.73
CA PHE A 340 3.19 5.42 7.13
C PHE A 340 2.76 5.27 8.60
N ALA A 341 2.29 6.35 9.25
CA ALA A 341 1.94 6.34 10.68
C ALA A 341 0.84 5.31 11.03
N GLN A 342 -0.08 5.05 10.08
CA GLN A 342 -1.18 4.09 10.23
C GLN A 342 -0.81 2.64 9.86
N MET A 343 0.47 2.36 9.59
CA MET A 343 0.89 1.01 9.21
C MET A 343 0.70 0.02 10.39
N PRO A 344 -0.05 -1.08 10.20
CA PRO A 344 -0.28 -2.08 11.26
C PRO A 344 0.97 -2.94 11.52
N VAL A 345 1.83 -2.50 12.44
CA VAL A 345 3.14 -3.11 12.74
C VAL A 345 3.06 -4.59 13.09
N PHE A 346 2.08 -4.99 13.90
CA PHE A 346 1.88 -6.39 14.32
C PHE A 346 0.73 -7.07 13.57
N GLY A 347 0.32 -6.51 12.43
CA GLY A 347 -0.73 -7.09 11.60
C GLY A 347 -0.33 -8.47 11.07
N ILE A 348 -1.25 -9.43 11.14
CA ILE A 348 -1.06 -10.75 10.53
C ILE A 348 -1.91 -10.81 9.26
N SER A 349 -1.25 -11.02 8.12
CA SER A 349 -1.92 -11.18 6.84
C SER A 349 -2.31 -12.64 6.59
N VAL A 350 -3.60 -12.93 6.76
CA VAL A 350 -4.17 -14.25 6.42
C VAL A 350 -3.99 -14.55 4.92
N ILE A 351 -4.14 -13.53 4.08
CA ILE A 351 -3.96 -13.63 2.63
C ILE A 351 -2.51 -13.98 2.30
N GLY A 352 -1.53 -13.29 2.89
CA GLY A 352 -0.11 -13.58 2.65
C GLY A 352 0.32 -14.97 3.10
N ILE A 353 -0.20 -15.45 4.23
CA ILE A 353 0.02 -16.83 4.69
C ILE A 353 -0.59 -17.82 3.70
N PHE A 354 -1.85 -17.62 3.32
CA PHE A 354 -2.55 -18.49 2.37
C PHE A 354 -1.83 -18.56 1.02
N CYS A 355 -1.45 -17.40 0.46
CA CYS A 355 -0.67 -17.31 -0.77
C CYS A 355 0.68 -18.03 -0.63
N GLY A 356 1.41 -17.82 0.46
CA GLY A 356 2.68 -18.51 0.70
C GLY A 356 2.56 -20.03 0.71
N VAL A 357 1.53 -20.57 1.37
CA VAL A 357 1.24 -22.01 1.42
C VAL A 357 0.88 -22.55 0.03
N VAL A 358 -0.09 -21.91 -0.63
CA VAL A 358 -0.61 -22.35 -1.94
C VAL A 358 0.49 -22.29 -3.00
N VAL A 359 1.17 -21.16 -3.11
CA VAL A 359 2.24 -20.96 -4.08
C VAL A 359 3.42 -21.86 -3.76
N GLY A 360 3.78 -22.05 -2.47
CA GLY A 360 4.83 -23.00 -2.09
C GLY A 360 4.58 -24.40 -2.60
N ILE A 361 3.36 -24.92 -2.43
CA ILE A 361 2.97 -26.24 -2.93
C ILE A 361 2.98 -26.27 -4.46
N LEU A 362 2.37 -25.27 -5.11
CA LEU A 362 2.31 -25.17 -6.57
C LEU A 362 3.70 -25.12 -7.20
N THR A 363 4.58 -24.26 -6.69
CA THR A 363 5.97 -24.11 -7.14
C THR A 363 6.72 -25.43 -7.02
N VAL A 364 6.59 -26.16 -5.90
CA VAL A 364 7.23 -27.47 -5.74
C VAL A 364 6.69 -28.50 -6.73
N LEU A 365 5.38 -28.53 -6.95
CA LEU A 365 4.75 -29.45 -7.91
C LEU A 365 5.21 -29.20 -9.35
N LEU A 366 5.30 -27.93 -9.75
CA LEU A 366 5.80 -27.50 -11.06
C LEU A 366 7.29 -27.80 -11.20
N ALA A 367 8.09 -27.45 -10.20
CA ALA A 367 9.54 -27.67 -10.19
C ALA A 367 9.90 -29.15 -10.25
N ALA A 368 9.14 -30.03 -9.58
CA ALA A 368 9.42 -31.46 -9.56
C ALA A 368 9.12 -32.18 -10.89
N GLN A 369 8.39 -31.57 -11.84
CA GLN A 369 7.97 -32.27 -13.06
C GLN A 369 9.14 -32.66 -13.97
N ALA A 370 10.04 -31.72 -14.28
CA ALA A 370 11.18 -31.99 -15.16
C ALA A 370 12.21 -32.95 -14.51
N PRO A 371 12.61 -32.76 -13.23
CA PRO A 371 13.48 -33.70 -12.51
C PRO A 371 12.87 -35.11 -12.40
N ALA A 372 11.58 -35.24 -12.07
CA ALA A 372 10.91 -36.54 -11.97
C ALA A 372 10.87 -37.30 -13.31
N LYS A 373 10.60 -36.59 -14.42
CA LYS A 373 10.68 -37.17 -15.77
C LYS A 373 12.11 -37.63 -16.11
N ARG A 374 13.14 -36.94 -15.63
CA ARG A 374 14.55 -37.32 -15.81
C ARG A 374 14.90 -38.59 -15.02
N ALA A 375 14.50 -38.66 -13.74
CA ALA A 375 14.70 -39.85 -12.91
C ALA A 375 14.08 -41.10 -13.54
N ALA A 376 12.85 -41.00 -14.06
CA ALA A 376 12.16 -42.12 -14.68
C ALA A 376 12.75 -42.56 -16.03
N ARG A 377 13.59 -41.73 -16.67
CA ARG A 377 14.26 -42.04 -17.95
C ARG A 377 15.61 -42.71 -17.78
N VAL A 378 16.17 -42.78 -16.57
CA VAL A 378 17.42 -43.50 -16.31
C VAL A 378 17.28 -44.95 -16.77
N SER A 379 18.25 -45.47 -17.51
CA SER A 379 18.22 -46.85 -18.02
C SER A 379 18.73 -47.85 -16.97
N PRO A 380 18.18 -49.07 -16.92
CA PRO A 380 18.73 -50.15 -16.10
C PRO A 380 20.22 -50.41 -16.36
N ALA A 381 20.63 -50.36 -17.63
CA ALA A 381 22.03 -50.54 -18.04
C ALA A 381 22.97 -49.45 -17.49
N ALA A 382 22.52 -48.19 -17.45
CA ALA A 382 23.28 -47.10 -16.85
C ALA A 382 23.43 -47.22 -15.32
N ALA A 383 22.54 -47.97 -14.66
CA ALA A 383 22.64 -48.27 -13.24
C ALA A 383 23.81 -49.22 -12.92
N VAL A 384 24.03 -50.19 -13.81
CA VAL A 384 25.03 -51.25 -13.66
C VAL A 384 26.41 -50.79 -14.15
N SER A 385 26.46 -50.01 -15.24
CA SER A 385 27.72 -49.52 -15.80
C SER A 385 28.34 -48.35 -15.02
N GLY A 386 27.59 -47.73 -14.10
CA GLY A 386 27.97 -46.51 -13.40
C GLY A 386 28.12 -45.27 -14.29
N ASN A 387 28.06 -45.44 -15.62
CA ASN A 387 28.28 -44.38 -16.59
C ASN A 387 26.93 -43.85 -17.08
N THR A 388 26.45 -42.80 -16.42
CA THR A 388 25.18 -42.13 -16.72
C THR A 388 25.26 -41.17 -17.91
N GLY A 389 26.46 -41.03 -18.50
CA GLY A 389 26.68 -40.25 -19.70
C GLY A 389 26.05 -40.95 -20.89
N ASN A 390 24.97 -40.36 -21.40
CA ASN A 390 24.39 -40.73 -22.68
C ASN A 390 25.42 -40.38 -23.77
N MET A 391 26.40 -41.27 -24.01
CA MET A 391 27.36 -41.14 -25.10
C MET A 391 26.59 -41.28 -26.39
N LYS A 392 26.13 -40.16 -26.95
CA LYS A 392 25.84 -40.11 -28.39
C LYS A 392 27.16 -40.49 -29.08
N ASN A 393 27.12 -41.48 -29.97
CA ASN A 393 28.27 -41.85 -30.80
C ASN A 393 28.82 -40.59 -31.47
N VAL A 394 29.98 -40.14 -31.01
CA VAL A 394 30.68 -38.97 -31.55
C VAL A 394 31.24 -39.39 -32.90
N ARG A 395 30.62 -38.91 -33.98
CA ARG A 395 31.05 -39.24 -35.35
C ARG A 395 32.16 -38.33 -35.87
N HIS A 396 32.43 -37.19 -35.24
CA HIS A 396 33.42 -36.20 -35.67
C HIS A 396 34.16 -35.61 -34.46
N ALA A 397 35.48 -35.43 -34.60
CA ALA A 397 36.31 -34.76 -33.61
C ALA A 397 35.94 -33.27 -33.49
N ALA A 398 36.08 -32.68 -32.30
CA ALA A 398 35.89 -31.25 -32.09
C ALA A 398 36.94 -30.47 -32.90
N ASP A 399 36.50 -29.44 -33.65
CA ASP A 399 37.41 -28.61 -34.45
C ASP A 399 38.30 -27.77 -33.53
N MET A 400 39.61 -27.99 -33.59
CA MET A 400 40.62 -27.42 -32.70
C MET A 400 41.33 -26.19 -33.29
N ARG A 401 40.91 -25.70 -34.47
CA ARG A 401 41.64 -24.64 -35.20
C ARG A 401 41.81 -23.32 -34.44
N PHE A 402 40.92 -22.99 -33.50
CA PHE A 402 40.87 -21.67 -32.85
C PHE A 402 40.81 -21.69 -31.32
N SER A 403 40.91 -22.85 -30.66
CA SER A 403 40.77 -22.93 -29.19
C SER A 403 41.65 -24.00 -28.57
N LYS A 404 42.14 -23.76 -27.34
CA LYS A 404 42.86 -24.77 -26.56
C LYS A 404 41.95 -25.99 -26.35
N VAL A 405 42.55 -27.19 -26.34
CA VAL A 405 41.82 -28.47 -26.21
C VAL A 405 40.89 -28.48 -25.00
N GLU A 406 41.34 -27.93 -23.88
CA GLU A 406 40.55 -27.81 -22.65
C GLU A 406 39.28 -26.97 -22.84
N THR A 407 39.39 -25.84 -23.54
CA THR A 407 38.27 -24.92 -23.81
C THR A 407 37.29 -25.53 -24.80
N ALA A 408 37.78 -26.17 -25.86
CA ALA A 408 36.95 -26.87 -26.84
C ALA A 408 36.19 -28.05 -26.20
N LEU A 409 36.85 -28.80 -25.32
CA LEU A 409 36.25 -29.90 -24.57
C LEU A 409 35.22 -29.38 -23.55
N GLY A 410 35.51 -28.26 -22.89
CA GLY A 410 34.60 -27.58 -21.95
C GLY A 410 33.33 -27.08 -22.64
N ILE A 411 33.45 -26.40 -23.79
CA ILE A 411 32.32 -25.93 -24.60
C ILE A 411 31.51 -27.13 -25.11
N HIS A 412 32.16 -28.16 -25.62
CA HIS A 412 31.48 -29.36 -26.09
C HIS A 412 30.71 -30.05 -24.95
N HIS A 413 31.31 -30.15 -23.75
CA HIS A 413 30.64 -30.73 -22.59
C HIS A 413 29.44 -29.88 -22.14
N ALA A 414 29.58 -28.55 -22.09
CA ALA A 414 28.50 -27.64 -21.74
C ALA A 414 27.32 -27.71 -22.73
N VAL A 415 27.61 -27.72 -24.04
CA VAL A 415 26.59 -27.71 -25.12
C VAL A 415 26.01 -29.11 -25.36
N SER A 416 26.72 -30.19 -25.00
CA SER A 416 26.24 -31.57 -25.15
C SER A 416 24.97 -31.85 -24.34
N VAL A 417 24.80 -31.17 -23.19
CA VAL A 417 23.63 -31.29 -22.32
C VAL A 417 22.73 -30.06 -22.47
N LYS A 418 22.19 -29.83 -23.68
CA LYS A 418 21.33 -28.67 -24.04
C LYS A 418 20.31 -28.27 -22.96
N LYS A 419 19.68 -29.25 -22.30
CA LYS A 419 18.70 -28.99 -21.23
C LYS A 419 19.31 -28.43 -19.94
N ASN A 420 20.50 -28.89 -19.52
CA ASN A 420 21.19 -28.35 -18.35
C ASN A 420 21.75 -26.96 -18.64
N LEU A 421 22.28 -26.75 -19.85
CA LEU A 421 22.75 -25.43 -20.30
C LEU A 421 21.61 -24.41 -20.23
N ILE A 422 20.44 -24.72 -20.81
CA ILE A 422 19.26 -23.84 -20.77
C ILE A 422 18.84 -23.56 -19.32
N LEU A 423 18.76 -24.58 -18.46
CA LEU A 423 18.40 -24.40 -17.05
C LEU A 423 19.39 -23.49 -16.30
N MET A 424 20.70 -23.65 -16.50
CA MET A 424 21.70 -22.78 -15.89
C MET A 424 21.62 -21.34 -16.41
N VAL A 425 21.56 -21.16 -17.73
CA VAL A 425 21.47 -19.83 -18.36
C VAL A 425 20.20 -19.12 -17.92
N CYS A 426 19.04 -19.80 -17.90
CA CYS A 426 17.80 -19.21 -17.40
C CYS A 426 17.89 -18.83 -15.92
N SER A 427 18.52 -19.65 -15.07
CA SER A 427 18.70 -19.34 -13.66
C SER A 427 19.61 -18.13 -13.45
N PHE A 428 20.71 -18.01 -14.21
CA PHE A 428 21.61 -16.86 -14.15
C PHE A 428 20.95 -15.60 -14.70
N ALA A 429 20.29 -15.69 -15.86
CA ALA A 429 19.57 -14.58 -16.48
C ALA A 429 18.49 -14.05 -15.54
N LEU A 430 17.72 -14.94 -14.90
CA LEU A 430 16.69 -14.53 -13.95
C LEU A 430 17.28 -13.85 -12.71
N SER A 431 18.41 -14.34 -12.19
CA SER A 431 19.10 -13.69 -11.07
C SER A 431 19.56 -12.28 -11.42
N ILE A 432 20.11 -12.08 -12.63
CA ILE A 432 20.54 -10.78 -13.12
C ILE A 432 19.33 -9.84 -13.30
N VAL A 433 18.25 -10.34 -13.90
CA VAL A 433 17.01 -9.57 -14.08
C VAL A 433 16.41 -9.16 -12.74
N MET A 434 16.37 -10.07 -11.75
CA MET A 434 15.91 -9.73 -10.40
C MET A 434 16.79 -8.68 -9.72
N PHE A 435 18.12 -8.81 -9.84
CA PHE A 435 19.06 -7.86 -9.24
C PHE A 435 18.94 -6.48 -9.87
N LEU A 436 18.98 -6.40 -11.21
CA LEU A 436 18.84 -5.14 -11.94
C LEU A 436 17.46 -4.51 -11.73
N GLY A 437 16.40 -5.31 -11.74
CA GLY A 437 15.04 -4.85 -11.48
C GLY A 437 14.89 -4.28 -10.07
N PHE A 438 15.42 -4.97 -9.06
CA PHE A 438 15.43 -4.47 -7.69
C PHE A 438 16.26 -3.18 -7.54
N SER A 439 17.43 -3.11 -8.18
CA SER A 439 18.25 -1.89 -8.17
C SER A 439 17.51 -0.70 -8.79
N ALA A 440 16.88 -0.90 -9.95
CA ALA A 440 16.10 0.14 -10.62
C ALA A 440 14.89 0.58 -9.77
N ILE A 441 14.20 -0.35 -9.12
CA ILE A 441 13.10 -0.04 -8.20
C ILE A 441 13.61 0.72 -6.97
N LEU A 442 14.77 0.34 -6.41
CA LEU A 442 15.36 1.06 -5.28
C LEU A 442 15.77 2.48 -5.66
N ASP A 443 16.36 2.66 -6.84
CA ASP A 443 16.75 3.99 -7.30
C ASP A 443 15.51 4.85 -7.56
N PHE A 444 14.46 4.30 -8.17
CA PHE A 444 13.17 4.96 -8.31
C PHE A 444 12.51 5.26 -6.96
N ALA A 445 12.53 4.32 -6.02
CA ALA A 445 11.98 4.51 -4.67
C ALA A 445 12.73 5.61 -3.92
N LYS A 446 14.06 5.70 -4.05
CA LYS A 446 14.85 6.82 -3.52
C LYS A 446 14.49 8.16 -4.17
N SER A 447 14.12 8.17 -5.44
CA SER A 447 13.62 9.36 -6.13
C SER A 447 12.20 9.75 -5.72
N LEU A 448 11.39 8.80 -5.24
CA LEU A 448 10.00 9.01 -4.79
C LEU A 448 9.85 9.29 -3.30
N LEU A 449 10.76 8.76 -2.46
CA LEU A 449 10.84 9.21 -1.08
C LEU A 449 10.98 10.74 -1.15
N PRO A 450 10.19 11.51 -0.37
CA PRO A 450 10.49 12.91 -0.20
C PRO A 450 11.94 12.94 0.23
N SER A 451 12.81 13.37 -0.67
CA SER A 451 14.16 13.71 -0.32
C SER A 451 13.93 14.67 0.82
N ILE A 452 14.32 14.31 2.04
CA ILE A 452 14.43 15.25 3.15
C ILE A 452 15.50 16.20 2.64
N ARG A 453 15.09 17.14 1.78
CA ARG A 453 16.01 18.10 1.20
C ARG A 453 16.46 18.87 2.41
N PRO A 454 17.74 19.21 2.52
CA PRO A 454 18.21 19.90 3.71
C PRO A 454 17.43 21.21 3.98
N TYR A 455 16.72 21.73 2.97
CA TYR A 455 15.84 22.89 3.02
C TYR A 455 14.33 22.60 3.16
N GLU A 456 13.88 21.37 3.43
CA GLU A 456 12.46 21.08 3.69
C GLU A 456 12.08 21.50 5.13
N PRO A 457 11.15 22.45 5.31
CA PRO A 457 10.85 23.02 6.63
C PRO A 457 9.79 22.21 7.39
N ASP A 458 9.85 22.26 8.74
CA ASP A 458 8.82 21.63 9.60
C ASP A 458 7.45 22.31 9.50
N PHE A 459 7.43 23.64 9.26
CA PHE A 459 6.23 24.41 8.95
C PHE A 459 6.59 25.63 8.09
N VAL A 460 5.64 26.11 7.30
CA VAL A 460 5.82 27.26 6.40
C VAL A 460 4.90 28.38 6.83
N ILE A 461 5.45 29.60 6.97
CA ILE A 461 4.66 30.81 7.14
C ILE A 461 4.59 31.51 5.78
N THR A 462 3.39 31.63 5.23
CA THR A 462 3.14 32.35 3.98
C THR A 462 2.52 33.71 4.31
N ALA A 463 3.16 34.79 3.86
CA ALA A 463 2.54 36.11 3.89
C ALA A 463 1.52 36.20 2.74
N ASP A 464 0.26 36.46 3.08
CA ASP A 464 -0.80 36.64 2.09
C ASP A 464 -0.86 38.13 1.66
N GLY A 465 -0.81 38.40 0.36
CA GLY A 465 -0.89 39.76 -0.21
C GLY A 465 0.43 40.44 -0.58
N SER A 466 0.39 41.78 -0.70
CA SER A 466 1.45 42.63 -1.27
C SER A 466 2.54 43.05 -0.28
N VAL A 467 2.49 42.59 0.98
CA VAL A 467 3.50 42.88 2.01
C VAL A 467 4.37 41.65 2.22
N PRO A 468 5.64 41.66 1.76
CA PRO A 468 6.53 40.53 1.98
C PRO A 468 6.82 40.34 3.47
N ALA A 469 6.92 39.08 3.91
CA ALA A 469 7.50 38.74 5.21
C ALA A 469 8.93 39.30 5.26
N GLY A 470 9.16 40.29 6.12
CA GLY A 470 10.46 40.96 6.23
C GLY A 470 11.53 40.02 6.77
N LYS A 471 12.79 40.28 6.42
CA LYS A 471 13.96 39.53 6.92
C LYS A 471 14.03 39.50 8.45
N GLU A 472 13.52 40.56 9.09
CA GLU A 472 13.40 40.68 10.55
C GLU A 472 12.55 39.56 11.19
N LEU A 473 11.52 39.06 10.48
CA LEU A 473 10.69 37.97 10.98
C LEU A 473 11.48 36.65 11.01
N VAL A 474 12.26 36.37 9.97
CA VAL A 474 13.13 35.19 9.89
C VAL A 474 14.18 35.24 11.00
N ASP A 475 14.79 36.41 11.22
CA ASP A 475 15.76 36.63 12.29
C ASP A 475 15.13 36.47 13.69
N ALA A 476 13.89 36.93 13.90
CA ALA A 476 13.19 36.75 15.17
C ALA A 476 12.87 35.28 15.45
N ILE A 477 12.44 34.52 14.44
CA ILE A 477 12.12 33.08 14.56
C ILE A 477 13.39 32.27 14.81
N SER A 478 14.49 32.56 14.11
CA SER A 478 15.76 31.84 14.29
C SER A 478 16.36 31.95 15.71
N ARG A 479 15.95 32.96 16.49
CA ARG A 479 16.39 33.17 17.88
C ARG A 479 15.54 32.46 18.93
N GLN A 480 14.41 31.86 18.55
CA GLN A 480 13.53 31.15 19.48
C GLN A 480 14.16 29.82 19.92
N GLU A 481 13.97 29.47 21.19
CA GLU A 481 14.47 28.22 21.74
C GLU A 481 13.76 27.02 21.07
N GLY A 482 14.54 26.06 20.58
CA GLY A 482 14.03 24.90 19.83
C GLY A 482 14.05 25.07 18.30
N VAL A 483 14.27 26.27 17.77
CA VAL A 483 14.39 26.49 16.32
C VAL A 483 15.82 26.20 15.87
N LYS A 484 16.01 25.16 15.06
CA LYS A 484 17.34 24.79 14.52
C LYS A 484 17.79 25.74 13.41
N ARG A 485 16.87 26.12 12.50
CA ARG A 485 17.11 27.00 11.35
C ARG A 485 15.81 27.71 10.97
N ALA A 486 15.92 28.93 10.44
CA ALA A 486 14.85 29.65 9.77
C ALA A 486 15.41 30.27 8.47
N TYR A 487 14.65 30.20 7.40
CA TYR A 487 15.03 30.65 6.06
C TYR A 487 13.76 30.96 5.26
N GLY A 488 13.89 31.62 4.11
CA GLY A 488 12.74 32.03 3.31
C GLY A 488 13.05 32.18 1.82
N ASN A 489 12.01 32.19 1.01
CA ASN A 489 12.07 32.52 -0.41
C ASN A 489 10.96 33.51 -0.76
N MET A 490 11.11 34.18 -1.90
CA MET A 490 9.99 34.88 -2.53
C MET A 490 9.73 34.28 -3.89
N CYS A 491 8.46 34.11 -4.23
CA CYS A 491 8.05 33.61 -5.52
C CYS A 491 7.14 34.65 -6.18
N SER A 492 7.44 35.01 -7.42
CA SER A 492 6.60 35.89 -8.22
C SER A 492 6.42 35.31 -9.62
N SER A 493 5.24 35.52 -10.20
CA SER A 493 4.96 35.15 -11.59
C SER A 493 4.96 36.41 -12.43
N ILE A 494 5.93 36.52 -13.34
CA ILE A 494 6.15 37.71 -14.16
C ILE A 494 5.68 37.39 -15.59
N ALA A 495 4.89 38.28 -16.18
CA ALA A 495 4.54 38.22 -17.59
C ALA A 495 5.75 38.67 -18.43
N LEU A 496 6.06 37.93 -19.49
CA LEU A 496 7.19 38.27 -20.36
C LEU A 496 6.88 39.53 -21.17
N ALA A 497 7.84 40.46 -21.23
CA ALA A 497 7.71 41.71 -21.98
C ALA A 497 7.58 41.47 -23.50
N GLU A 498 8.22 40.41 -24.01
CA GLU A 498 8.04 39.88 -25.36
C GLU A 498 7.65 38.40 -25.24
N PRO A 499 6.43 38.01 -25.62
CA PRO A 499 6.03 36.60 -25.58
C PRO A 499 6.85 35.82 -26.61
N ASP A 500 7.68 34.89 -26.12
CA ASP A 500 8.27 33.85 -26.96
C ASP A 500 7.17 32.85 -27.37
N LYS A 501 7.28 32.19 -28.52
CA LYS A 501 6.25 31.28 -29.05
C LYS A 501 5.95 30.05 -28.18
N LYS A 502 6.63 29.90 -27.04
CA LYS A 502 6.54 28.73 -26.15
C LYS A 502 6.10 29.04 -24.71
N PHE A 503 6.21 30.27 -24.23
CA PHE A 503 5.96 30.59 -22.82
C PHE A 503 5.36 31.99 -22.66
N ASP A 504 4.23 32.09 -21.94
CA ASP A 504 3.54 33.36 -21.69
C ASP A 504 3.85 33.97 -20.30
N LYS A 505 4.40 33.17 -19.38
CA LYS A 505 4.71 33.56 -17.99
C LYS A 505 5.98 32.86 -17.52
N VAL A 506 6.80 33.56 -16.73
CA VAL A 506 7.95 32.99 -16.03
C VAL A 506 7.72 33.10 -14.53
N ARG A 507 7.90 31.99 -13.81
CA ARG A 507 7.95 32.00 -12.35
C ARG A 507 9.38 32.27 -11.92
N VAL A 508 9.59 33.36 -11.20
CA VAL A 508 10.87 33.73 -10.61
C VAL A 508 10.82 33.42 -9.13
N VAL A 509 11.81 32.70 -8.63
CA VAL A 509 11.93 32.33 -7.22
C VAL A 509 13.28 32.83 -6.71
N SER A 510 13.29 33.58 -5.61
CA SER A 510 14.51 33.95 -4.90
C SER A 510 14.78 32.95 -3.80
N TYR A 511 16.02 32.49 -3.68
CA TYR A 511 16.47 31.64 -2.58
C TYR A 511 17.31 32.45 -1.61
N ASP A 512 17.22 32.12 -0.33
CA ASP A 512 18.21 32.61 0.64
C ASP A 512 19.52 31.82 0.52
N GLU A 513 20.53 32.24 1.29
CA GLU A 513 21.86 31.65 1.23
C GLU A 513 21.84 30.15 1.57
N PHE A 514 21.01 29.75 2.53
CA PHE A 514 20.89 28.35 2.91
C PHE A 514 20.25 27.49 1.81
N MET A 515 19.15 27.96 1.21
CA MET A 515 18.52 27.26 0.07
C MET A 515 19.47 27.19 -1.13
N LEU A 516 20.25 28.24 -1.40
CA LEU A 516 21.27 28.23 -2.46
C LEU A 516 22.35 27.19 -2.16
N GLN A 517 22.90 27.13 -0.95
CA GLN A 517 23.88 26.10 -0.58
C GLN A 517 23.32 24.68 -0.75
N CYS A 518 22.05 24.48 -0.38
CA CYS A 518 21.41 23.17 -0.55
C CYS A 518 21.13 22.82 -2.02
N ALA A 519 21.01 23.83 -2.88
CA ALA A 519 20.75 23.63 -4.30
C ALA A 519 22.02 23.31 -5.10
N GLU A 520 23.23 23.52 -4.57
CA GLU A 520 24.50 23.15 -5.24
C GLU A 520 24.56 21.67 -5.62
N ASP A 521 24.06 20.78 -4.76
CA ASP A 521 24.05 19.33 -4.98
C ASP A 521 23.09 18.87 -6.10
N VAL A 522 22.19 19.75 -6.55
CA VAL A 522 21.16 19.44 -7.56
C VAL A 522 21.29 20.27 -8.85
N VAL A 523 22.30 21.14 -8.96
CA VAL A 523 22.57 21.88 -10.21
C VAL A 523 23.03 20.90 -11.30
N VAL A 524 22.24 20.80 -12.37
CA VAL A 524 22.55 19.95 -13.53
C VAL A 524 23.61 20.61 -14.43
N SER A 525 23.57 21.93 -14.56
CA SER A 525 24.51 22.72 -15.37
C SER A 525 24.46 24.20 -14.99
N GLY A 526 25.61 24.88 -15.06
CA GLY A 526 25.72 26.32 -14.77
C GLY A 526 26.73 26.59 -13.67
N ASP A 527 26.92 27.88 -13.37
CA ASP A 527 27.84 28.33 -12.32
C ASP A 527 27.04 29.06 -11.25
N MET A 528 26.84 28.38 -10.12
CA MET A 528 26.01 28.89 -9.03
C MET A 528 26.64 30.09 -8.33
N SER A 529 27.97 30.20 -8.35
CA SER A 529 28.72 31.32 -7.74
C SER A 529 28.33 32.69 -8.29
N LYS A 530 27.77 32.73 -9.51
CA LYS A 530 27.32 33.96 -10.18
C LYS A 530 25.91 34.40 -9.78
N VAL A 531 25.14 33.50 -9.17
CA VAL A 531 23.75 33.72 -8.72
C VAL A 531 23.74 34.20 -7.26
N TYR A 532 24.84 33.99 -6.52
CA TYR A 532 25.06 34.64 -5.24
C TYR A 532 25.29 36.14 -5.45
N ASP A 533 24.69 36.94 -4.57
CA ASP A 533 24.66 38.41 -4.59
C ASP A 533 24.00 39.01 -5.85
N ASP A 534 23.65 40.30 -5.78
CA ASP A 534 22.79 41.06 -6.73
C ASP A 534 23.42 41.27 -8.13
N ASN A 535 23.82 40.18 -8.77
CA ASN A 535 24.69 40.13 -9.93
C ASN A 535 23.94 40.04 -11.27
N ARG A 536 22.60 40.23 -11.27
CA ARG A 536 21.72 40.13 -12.46
C ARG A 536 21.81 38.80 -13.24
N PHE A 537 22.37 37.75 -12.64
CA PHE A 537 22.34 36.40 -13.19
C PHE A 537 21.16 35.62 -12.61
N VAL A 538 20.56 34.77 -13.44
CA VAL A 538 19.50 33.85 -13.05
C VAL A 538 19.85 32.45 -13.55
N MET A 539 19.46 31.44 -12.79
CA MET A 539 19.59 30.02 -13.18
C MET A 539 18.21 29.50 -13.59
N THR A 540 18.17 28.69 -14.65
CA THR A 540 16.94 28.15 -15.25
C THR A 540 16.91 26.64 -15.20
#